data_AF-A0A357WVB4-F1
#
_entry.id   AF-A0A357WVB4-F1
#
_cell.length_a   1.000
_cell.length_b   1.000
_cell.length_c   1.000
_cell.angle_alpha   90.00
_cell.angle_beta   90.00
_cell.angle_gamma   90.00
#
_symmetry.space_group_name_H-M   'P 1'
#
loop_
_entity.id
_entity.type
_entity.pdbx_description
1 polymer ?
#
loop_
_entity_poly.entity_id
_entity_poly.type
_entity_poly.pdbx_seq_one_letter_code
_entity_poly.pdbx_strand_id
1 'polypeptide(L)'
;MTMLFNPNQTEFTSDVQRIIWQFGTHIVPPEVSLADVEDEETREGCMQIYDCTMEILADMYNHPEEYKEHPCWSVGGYLLLAVSGGKPMKKHSVIYADFLQRLPRFGFVCHEDTGVWSNDRYPLLGEYLPRLEELAKTRKQNMGGYFGRLDFRLFAPRIKLTMEDLLRPLSDRDRVYALEIHNYAVSKGMKMEMKDPYMFRYTYKKIYSVELHNNPFRVMVIYQLNNGKHVYDQFERFLANAEQQPDADELVRYIQGGIWVCTGCNGLHKADKRCGKWLDIHGARRLASMCHPAISKYRRGTRNLAYLDEDIQMLMRMIDIRLVQVDNFFAG
;
A
#
# COMPACT_ATOMS: atom_id res chain seq x y z
N MET A 1 -19.42 18.79 3.97
CA MET A 1 -19.53 17.63 3.07
C MET A 1 -19.36 16.38 3.90
N THR A 2 -20.32 15.46 3.87
CA THR A 2 -20.18 14.14 4.52
C THR A 2 -19.04 13.39 3.84
N MET A 3 -18.02 12.98 4.57
CA MET A 3 -16.90 12.22 4.03
C MET A 3 -17.43 10.84 3.61
N LEU A 4 -17.58 10.62 2.29
CA LEU A 4 -18.20 9.41 1.75
C LEU A 4 -17.48 8.13 2.19
N PHE A 5 -16.15 8.20 2.33
CA PHE A 5 -15.30 7.10 2.77
C PHE A 5 -14.76 7.38 4.17
N ASN A 6 -15.55 7.06 5.20
CA ASN A 6 -15.15 7.21 6.59
C ASN A 6 -14.13 6.11 7.00
N PRO A 7 -12.87 6.42 7.34
CA PRO A 7 -11.88 5.41 7.73
C PRO A 7 -12.27 4.55 8.95
N ASN A 8 -13.24 4.98 9.75
CA ASN A 8 -13.75 4.26 10.91
C ASN A 8 -14.96 3.37 10.61
N GLN A 9 -15.40 3.28 9.35
CA GLN A 9 -16.52 2.43 8.98
C GLN A 9 -16.18 0.94 9.14
N THR A 10 -17.02 0.21 9.87
CA THR A 10 -16.86 -1.23 10.13
C THR A 10 -17.93 -2.11 9.50
N GLU A 11 -19.07 -1.52 9.12
CA GLU A 11 -20.20 -2.23 8.54
C GLU A 11 -20.31 -1.95 7.05
N PHE A 12 -20.57 -3.00 6.26
CA PHE A 12 -20.67 -2.94 4.80
C PHE A 12 -21.81 -3.83 4.34
N THR A 13 -22.56 -3.38 3.34
CA THR A 13 -23.66 -4.14 2.74
C THR A 13 -23.15 -5.31 1.88
N SER A 14 -21.91 -5.23 1.40
CA SER A 14 -21.25 -6.28 0.64
C SER A 14 -19.71 -6.16 0.69
N ASP A 15 -19.02 -7.23 0.30
CA ASP A 15 -17.56 -7.20 0.12
C ASP A 15 -17.12 -6.23 -0.98
N VAL A 16 -17.94 -6.02 -2.00
CA VAL A 16 -17.70 -5.05 -3.07
C VAL A 16 -17.69 -3.63 -2.50
N GLN A 17 -18.71 -3.28 -1.70
CA GLN A 17 -18.77 -1.97 -1.05
C GLN A 17 -17.55 -1.74 -0.14
N ARG A 18 -17.16 -2.76 0.64
CA ARG A 18 -15.96 -2.71 1.48
C ARG A 18 -14.68 -2.46 0.67
N ILE A 19 -14.52 -3.11 -0.48
CA ILE A 19 -13.35 -2.93 -1.35
C ILE A 19 -13.31 -1.51 -1.94
N ILE A 20 -14.45 -0.98 -2.37
CA ILE A 20 -14.56 0.39 -2.89
C ILE A 20 -14.25 1.41 -1.79
N TRP A 21 -14.82 1.22 -0.59
CA TRP A 21 -14.50 2.02 0.58
C TRP A 21 -13.01 2.01 0.89
N GLN A 22 -12.38 0.84 0.91
CA GLN A 22 -10.96 0.69 1.19
C GLN A 22 -10.09 1.47 0.19
N PHE A 23 -10.49 1.48 -1.08
CA PHE A 23 -9.82 2.31 -2.08
C PHE A 23 -10.10 3.81 -1.89
N GLY A 24 -11.36 4.16 -1.64
CA GLY A 24 -11.81 5.52 -1.42
C GLY A 24 -11.11 6.22 -0.25
N THR A 25 -10.86 5.52 0.86
CA THR A 25 -10.10 6.07 1.99
C THR A 25 -8.65 6.41 1.65
N HIS A 26 -8.11 5.83 0.58
CA HIS A 26 -6.73 6.05 0.12
C HIS A 26 -6.59 7.19 -0.88
N ILE A 27 -7.70 7.74 -1.36
CA ILE A 27 -7.71 8.92 -2.22
C ILE A 27 -7.20 10.13 -1.43
N VAL A 28 -6.26 10.87 -2.01
CA VAL A 28 -5.71 12.09 -1.41
C VAL A 28 -6.62 13.27 -1.73
N PRO A 29 -7.11 14.02 -0.73
CA PRO A 29 -7.92 15.20 -0.96
C PRO A 29 -7.17 16.27 -1.77
N PRO A 30 -7.86 17.06 -2.63
CA PRO A 30 -7.23 18.09 -3.45
C PRO A 30 -6.45 19.13 -2.65
N GLU A 31 -6.91 19.47 -1.44
CA GLU A 31 -6.24 20.43 -0.55
C GLU A 31 -4.83 19.97 -0.17
N VAL A 32 -4.58 18.66 -0.21
CA VAL A 32 -3.27 18.06 0.04
C VAL A 32 -2.53 17.79 -1.27
N SER A 33 -3.19 17.12 -2.22
CA SER A 33 -2.53 16.65 -3.45
C SER A 33 -2.15 17.79 -4.40
N LEU A 34 -2.83 18.93 -4.31
CA LEU A 34 -2.56 20.14 -5.11
C LEU A 34 -1.91 21.27 -4.30
N ALA A 35 -1.54 21.06 -3.03
CA ALA A 35 -1.02 22.14 -2.18
C ALA A 35 0.18 22.88 -2.81
N ASP A 36 1.05 22.15 -3.49
CA ASP A 36 2.29 22.66 -4.12
C ASP A 36 2.23 22.67 -5.66
N VAL A 37 1.03 22.59 -6.26
CA VAL A 37 0.84 22.68 -7.72
C VAL A 37 0.41 24.10 -8.06
N GLU A 38 1.31 24.87 -8.68
CA GLU A 38 1.11 26.31 -8.92
C GLU A 38 0.29 26.61 -10.18
N ASP A 39 0.48 25.84 -11.24
CA ASP A 39 -0.13 26.08 -12.55
C ASP A 39 -1.65 25.86 -12.54
N GLU A 40 -2.42 26.91 -12.78
CA GLU A 40 -3.89 26.91 -12.66
C GLU A 40 -4.57 25.91 -13.60
N GLU A 41 -4.10 25.80 -14.84
CA GLU A 41 -4.63 24.85 -15.81
C GLU A 41 -4.37 23.40 -15.37
N THR A 42 -3.17 23.13 -14.85
CA THR A 42 -2.83 21.82 -14.28
C THR A 42 -3.69 21.50 -13.06
N ARG A 43 -3.93 22.48 -12.18
CA ARG A 43 -4.82 22.29 -11.03
C ARG A 43 -6.24 21.94 -11.49
N GLU A 44 -6.77 22.66 -12.48
CA GLU A 44 -8.09 22.41 -13.06
C GLU A 44 -8.17 21.01 -13.70
N GLY A 45 -7.17 20.62 -14.49
CA GLY A 45 -7.09 19.29 -15.07
C GLY A 45 -7.07 18.19 -14.00
N CYS A 46 -6.32 18.39 -12.91
CA CYS A 46 -6.31 17.46 -11.78
C CYS A 46 -7.64 17.42 -11.02
N MET A 47 -8.31 18.56 -10.84
CA MET A 47 -9.64 18.63 -10.23
C MET A 47 -10.68 17.86 -11.06
N GLN A 48 -10.67 18.00 -12.39
CA GLN A 48 -11.56 17.22 -13.25
C GLN A 48 -11.32 15.71 -13.17
N ILE A 49 -10.06 15.27 -13.06
CA ILE A 49 -9.71 13.86 -12.81
C ILE A 49 -10.27 13.42 -11.45
N TYR A 50 -10.09 14.24 -10.42
CA TYR A 50 -10.57 13.96 -9.07
C TYR A 50 -12.08 13.80 -9.04
N ASP A 51 -12.82 14.81 -9.51
CA ASP A 51 -14.28 14.86 -9.46
C ASP A 51 -14.90 13.72 -10.27
N CYS A 52 -14.41 13.48 -11.49
CA CYS A 52 -14.87 12.37 -12.32
C CYS A 52 -14.63 11.02 -11.65
N THR A 53 -13.45 10.82 -11.05
CA THR A 53 -13.13 9.54 -10.38
C THR A 53 -13.99 9.37 -9.13
N MET A 54 -14.17 10.42 -8.34
CA MET A 54 -14.98 10.39 -7.12
C MET A 54 -16.47 10.18 -7.41
N GLU A 55 -17.00 10.73 -8.49
CA GLU A 55 -18.37 10.49 -8.95
C GLU A 55 -18.59 9.01 -9.28
N ILE A 56 -17.67 8.39 -10.02
CA ILE A 56 -17.72 6.95 -10.34
C ILE A 56 -17.60 6.11 -9.07
N LEU A 57 -16.64 6.42 -8.18
CA LEU A 57 -16.47 5.68 -6.93
C LEU A 57 -17.68 5.83 -6.01
N ALA A 58 -18.34 6.98 -6.01
CA ALA A 58 -19.53 7.21 -5.22
C ALA A 58 -20.71 6.40 -5.72
N ASP A 59 -20.93 6.36 -7.04
CA ASP A 59 -21.93 5.49 -7.65
C ASP A 59 -21.65 4.01 -7.33
N MET A 60 -20.39 3.58 -7.49
CA MET A 60 -19.97 2.22 -7.12
C MET A 60 -20.25 1.87 -5.66
N TYR A 61 -19.99 2.80 -4.75
CA TYR A 61 -20.16 2.61 -3.32
C TYR A 61 -21.63 2.55 -2.90
N ASN A 62 -22.49 3.34 -3.56
CA ASN A 62 -23.93 3.42 -3.27
C ASN A 62 -24.74 2.31 -3.95
N HIS A 63 -24.25 1.78 -5.07
CA HIS A 63 -24.89 0.72 -5.86
C HIS A 63 -23.99 -0.51 -6.02
N PRO A 64 -23.39 -1.06 -4.95
CA PRO A 64 -22.37 -2.10 -5.05
C PRO A 64 -22.88 -3.41 -5.69
N GLU A 65 -24.19 -3.66 -5.69
CA GLU A 65 -24.85 -4.77 -6.37
C GLU A 65 -24.73 -4.71 -7.90
N GLU A 66 -24.57 -3.50 -8.45
CA GLU A 66 -24.39 -3.31 -9.88
C GLU A 66 -22.96 -3.65 -10.32
N TYR A 67 -22.02 -3.76 -9.38
CA TYR A 67 -20.61 -3.99 -9.62
C TYR A 67 -20.19 -5.37 -9.06
N LYS A 68 -19.47 -6.19 -9.83
CA LYS A 68 -18.89 -7.44 -9.27
C LYS A 68 -17.68 -7.09 -8.38
N GLU A 69 -17.04 -8.10 -7.76
CA GLU A 69 -15.72 -7.95 -7.11
C GLU A 69 -14.68 -7.48 -8.13
N HIS A 70 -14.68 -6.17 -8.40
CA HIS A 70 -13.87 -5.53 -9.40
C HIS A 70 -12.76 -4.75 -8.69
N PRO A 71 -11.57 -4.67 -9.28
CA PRO A 71 -10.54 -3.83 -8.73
C PRO A 71 -10.94 -2.37 -8.96
N CYS A 72 -11.64 -1.76 -8.00
CA CYS A 72 -11.82 -0.30 -7.89
C CYS A 72 -10.48 0.44 -8.01
N TRP A 73 -9.37 -0.24 -7.66
CA TRP A 73 -7.98 0.13 -7.93
C TRP A 73 -7.66 0.46 -9.41
N SER A 74 -8.54 0.10 -10.34
CA SER A 74 -8.38 0.31 -11.77
C SER A 74 -9.21 1.46 -12.33
N VAL A 75 -10.06 2.16 -11.57
CA VAL A 75 -10.96 3.21 -12.13
C VAL A 75 -10.16 4.27 -12.90
N GLY A 76 -9.18 4.91 -12.26
CA GLY A 76 -8.32 5.87 -12.95
C GLY A 76 -7.58 5.24 -14.15
N GLY A 77 -7.19 3.96 -14.03
CA GLY A 77 -6.41 3.27 -15.07
C GLY A 77 -7.27 2.97 -16.30
N TYR A 78 -8.53 2.62 -16.07
CA TYR A 78 -9.52 2.41 -17.11
C TYR A 78 -9.99 3.72 -17.72
N LEU A 79 -10.13 4.80 -16.94
CA LEU A 79 -10.35 6.14 -17.48
C LEU A 79 -9.19 6.53 -18.41
N LEU A 80 -7.94 6.34 -17.98
CA LEU A 80 -6.78 6.58 -18.83
C LEU A 80 -6.85 5.78 -20.14
N LEU A 81 -7.14 4.48 -20.08
CA LEU A 81 -7.29 3.68 -21.30
C LEU A 81 -8.44 4.18 -22.18
N ALA A 82 -9.56 4.60 -21.60
CA ALA A 82 -10.73 5.07 -22.34
C ALA A 82 -10.44 6.38 -23.08
N VAL A 83 -9.80 7.35 -22.41
CA VAL A 83 -9.48 8.67 -23.00
C VAL A 83 -8.26 8.66 -23.92
N SER A 84 -7.44 7.59 -23.88
CA SER A 84 -6.27 7.43 -24.75
C SER A 84 -6.46 6.42 -25.88
N GLY A 85 -7.58 5.70 -25.92
CA GLY A 85 -7.79 4.58 -26.86
C GLY A 85 -6.91 3.36 -26.54
N GLY A 86 -6.39 3.28 -25.31
CA GLY A 86 -5.53 2.21 -24.85
C GLY A 86 -6.25 0.87 -24.70
N LYS A 87 -5.48 -0.23 -24.69
CA LYS A 87 -6.00 -1.59 -24.50
C LYS A 87 -5.59 -2.17 -23.15
N PRO A 88 -6.50 -2.83 -22.42
CA PRO A 88 -6.16 -3.45 -21.15
C PRO A 88 -5.30 -4.70 -21.37
N MET A 89 -4.59 -5.13 -20.33
CA MET A 89 -4.03 -6.49 -20.30
C MET A 89 -5.14 -7.54 -20.51
N LYS A 90 -4.83 -8.68 -21.14
CA LYS A 90 -5.81 -9.75 -21.44
C LYS A 90 -6.66 -10.17 -20.23
N LYS A 91 -6.07 -10.26 -19.04
CA LYS A 91 -6.79 -10.63 -17.79
C LYS A 91 -7.82 -9.58 -17.32
N HIS A 92 -7.76 -8.36 -17.86
CA HIS A 92 -8.66 -7.25 -17.55
C HIS A 92 -9.66 -6.97 -18.70
N SER A 93 -9.63 -7.69 -19.82
CA SER A 93 -10.44 -7.34 -21.01
C SER A 93 -11.95 -7.35 -20.75
N VAL A 94 -12.44 -8.40 -20.08
CA VAL A 94 -13.88 -8.53 -19.74
C VAL A 94 -14.33 -7.43 -18.79
N ILE A 95 -13.50 -7.14 -17.78
CA ILE A 95 -13.81 -6.12 -16.76
C ILE A 95 -13.78 -4.72 -17.37
N TYR A 96 -12.81 -4.45 -18.24
CA TYR A 96 -12.72 -3.16 -18.94
C TYR A 96 -13.90 -2.95 -19.88
N ALA A 97 -14.36 -3.99 -20.59
CA ALA A 97 -15.55 -3.89 -21.44
C ALA A 97 -16.81 -3.55 -20.64
N ASP A 98 -17.00 -4.16 -19.46
CA ASP A 98 -18.11 -3.81 -18.54
C ASP A 98 -18.01 -2.36 -18.05
N PHE A 99 -16.80 -1.91 -17.72
CA PHE A 99 -16.54 -0.51 -17.34
C PHE A 99 -16.94 0.47 -18.46
N LEU A 100 -16.54 0.21 -19.71
CA LEU A 100 -16.90 1.06 -20.85
C LEU A 100 -18.41 1.15 -21.08
N GLN A 101 -19.17 0.07 -20.84
CA GLN A 101 -20.63 0.08 -20.97
C GLN A 101 -21.32 1.00 -19.95
N ARG A 102 -20.65 1.35 -18.85
CA ARG A 102 -21.18 2.22 -17.79
C ARG A 102 -20.80 3.67 -17.95
N LEU A 103 -19.71 3.97 -18.68
CA LEU A 103 -19.21 5.34 -18.90
C LEU A 103 -20.27 6.35 -19.38
N PRO A 104 -21.25 5.99 -20.26
CA PRO A 104 -22.30 6.93 -20.65
C PRO A 104 -23.12 7.49 -19.48
N ARG A 105 -23.27 6.75 -18.37
CA ARG A 105 -23.97 7.22 -17.16
C ARG A 105 -23.28 8.41 -16.51
N PHE A 106 -21.98 8.56 -16.72
CA PHE A 106 -21.15 9.64 -16.20
C PHE A 106 -20.89 10.73 -17.26
N GLY A 107 -21.67 10.75 -18.35
CA GLY A 107 -21.60 11.77 -19.39
C GLY A 107 -20.49 11.58 -20.43
N PHE A 108 -19.90 10.38 -20.50
CA PHE A 108 -18.91 10.10 -21.54
C PHE A 108 -19.54 9.71 -22.88
N VAL A 109 -18.91 10.14 -23.96
CA VAL A 109 -19.26 9.79 -25.34
C VAL A 109 -18.05 9.15 -26.02
N CYS A 110 -18.28 8.04 -26.72
CA CYS A 110 -17.27 7.34 -27.52
C CYS A 110 -17.25 7.91 -28.94
N HIS A 111 -16.08 8.32 -29.41
CA HIS A 111 -15.85 8.77 -30.79
C HIS A 111 -15.57 7.57 -31.68
N GLU A 112 -16.54 7.16 -32.51
CA GLU A 112 -16.46 5.93 -33.32
C GLU A 112 -15.19 5.84 -34.19
N ASP A 113 -14.74 6.97 -34.73
CA ASP A 113 -13.57 7.05 -35.62
C ASP A 113 -12.25 6.72 -34.92
N THR A 114 -12.15 7.00 -33.62
CA THR A 114 -10.91 6.87 -32.83
C THR A 114 -11.00 5.80 -31.75
N GLY A 115 -12.22 5.41 -31.34
CA GLY A 115 -12.48 4.57 -30.19
C GLY A 115 -12.16 5.23 -28.84
N VAL A 116 -11.90 6.54 -28.84
CA VAL A 116 -11.58 7.34 -27.65
C VAL A 116 -12.86 7.85 -27.00
N TRP A 117 -12.87 7.86 -25.67
CA TRP A 117 -13.96 8.41 -24.87
C TRP A 117 -13.62 9.84 -24.43
N SER A 118 -14.60 10.74 -24.50
CA SER A 118 -14.49 12.11 -24.02
C SER A 118 -15.66 12.46 -23.10
N ASN A 119 -15.53 13.53 -22.31
CA ASN A 119 -16.57 14.00 -21.40
C ASN A 119 -16.64 15.53 -21.45
N ASP A 120 -17.75 16.09 -21.90
CA ASP A 120 -17.91 17.55 -22.05
C ASP A 120 -17.89 18.29 -20.70
N ARG A 121 -18.26 17.62 -19.60
CA ARG A 121 -18.17 18.21 -18.25
C ARG A 121 -16.74 18.21 -17.71
N TYR A 122 -15.91 17.29 -18.18
CA TYR A 122 -14.53 17.10 -17.76
C TYR A 122 -13.59 17.06 -18.98
N PRO A 123 -13.48 18.17 -19.74
CA PRO A 123 -12.79 18.19 -21.03
C PRO A 123 -11.28 17.93 -20.94
N LEU A 124 -10.66 18.19 -19.80
CA LEU A 124 -9.21 18.06 -19.59
C LEU A 124 -8.75 16.64 -19.28
N LEU A 125 -9.68 15.68 -19.09
CA LEU A 125 -9.32 14.29 -18.78
C LEU A 125 -8.39 13.67 -19.83
N GLY A 126 -8.67 13.92 -21.12
CA GLY A 126 -7.89 13.37 -22.24
C GLY A 126 -6.45 13.87 -22.29
N GLU A 127 -6.18 15.05 -21.75
CA GLU A 127 -4.83 15.61 -21.68
C GLU A 127 -4.11 15.22 -20.38
N TYR A 128 -4.78 15.38 -19.23
CA TYR A 128 -4.11 15.31 -17.94
C TYR A 128 -3.97 13.89 -17.39
N LEU A 129 -4.84 12.94 -17.76
CA LEU A 129 -4.65 11.54 -17.37
C LEU A 129 -3.38 10.94 -18.00
N PRO A 130 -3.16 11.06 -19.34
CA PRO A 130 -1.89 10.63 -19.94
C PRO A 130 -0.68 11.37 -19.38
N ARG A 131 -0.81 12.68 -19.12
CA ARG A 131 0.29 13.48 -18.54
C ARG A 131 0.67 13.01 -17.14
N LEU A 132 -0.29 12.63 -16.30
CA LEU A 132 -0.05 12.05 -14.99
C LEU A 132 0.68 10.69 -15.08
N GLU A 133 0.30 9.84 -16.04
CA GLU A 133 1.00 8.58 -16.30
C GLU A 133 2.46 8.81 -16.71
N GLU A 134 2.68 9.76 -17.63
CA GLU A 134 4.02 10.10 -18.12
C GLU A 134 4.89 10.71 -17.02
N LEU A 135 4.32 11.55 -16.15
CA LEU A 135 5.04 12.08 -14.99
C LEU A 135 5.49 10.99 -14.03
N ALA A 136 4.66 9.97 -13.78
CA ALA A 136 5.07 8.84 -12.94
C ALA A 136 6.27 8.11 -13.55
N LYS A 137 6.27 7.88 -14.87
CA LYS A 137 7.38 7.23 -15.61
C LYS A 137 8.65 8.07 -15.57
N THR A 138 8.57 9.35 -15.96
CA THR A 138 9.73 10.26 -16.04
C THR A 138 10.37 10.52 -14.69
N ARG A 139 9.56 10.64 -13.61
CA ARG A 139 10.05 10.82 -12.24
C ARG A 139 10.44 9.50 -11.56
N LYS A 140 10.40 8.37 -12.28
CA LYS A 140 10.68 7.01 -11.77
C LYS A 140 9.91 6.67 -10.50
N GLN A 141 8.68 7.17 -10.41
CA GLN A 141 7.79 6.94 -9.27
C GLN A 141 6.94 5.70 -9.52
N ASN A 142 6.53 5.03 -8.43
CA ASN A 142 5.60 3.93 -8.53
C ASN A 142 4.22 4.46 -8.94
N MET A 143 3.85 4.22 -10.20
CA MET A 143 2.57 4.66 -10.79
C MET A 143 1.38 4.21 -9.95
N GLY A 144 1.36 2.96 -9.47
CA GLY A 144 0.27 2.45 -8.62
C GLY A 144 0.14 3.16 -7.28
N GLY A 145 1.22 3.77 -6.78
CA GLY A 145 1.24 4.51 -5.51
C GLY A 145 0.57 5.88 -5.58
N TYR A 146 0.78 6.64 -6.67
CA TYR A 146 0.24 7.99 -6.83
C TYR A 146 -1.05 8.01 -7.65
N PHE A 147 -1.04 7.31 -8.78
CA PHE A 147 -2.14 7.33 -9.74
C PHE A 147 -3.41 6.71 -9.14
N GLY A 148 -3.28 5.59 -8.44
CA GLY A 148 -4.41 4.95 -7.75
C GLY A 148 -4.93 5.76 -6.55
N ARG A 149 -4.20 6.76 -6.06
CA ARG A 149 -4.61 7.60 -4.93
C ARG A 149 -5.02 9.00 -5.35
N LEU A 150 -4.97 9.30 -6.66
CA LEU A 150 -5.16 10.66 -7.19
C LEU A 150 -4.22 11.66 -6.51
N ASP A 151 -2.99 11.24 -6.25
CA ASP A 151 -1.99 12.09 -5.63
C ASP A 151 -1.23 12.89 -6.70
N PHE A 152 -1.78 14.07 -6.98
CA PHE A 152 -1.30 15.02 -7.98
C PHE A 152 -0.01 15.77 -7.60
N ARG A 153 0.61 15.48 -6.45
CA ARG A 153 1.94 16.03 -6.12
C ARG A 153 3.01 15.62 -7.14
N LEU A 154 2.74 14.64 -8.00
CA LEU A 154 3.56 14.37 -9.20
C LEU A 154 3.72 15.58 -10.13
N PHE A 155 2.78 16.52 -10.14
CA PHE A 155 2.87 17.79 -10.87
C PHE A 155 3.65 18.87 -10.11
N ALA A 156 3.84 18.72 -8.80
CA ALA A 156 4.59 19.69 -8.00
C ALA A 156 6.10 19.62 -8.30
N PRO A 157 6.84 20.75 -8.20
CA PRO A 157 8.29 20.76 -8.42
C PRO A 157 9.04 19.75 -7.54
N ARG A 158 8.57 19.56 -6.30
CA ARG A 158 9.09 18.59 -5.34
C ARG A 158 7.95 17.82 -4.71
N ILE A 159 8.11 16.50 -4.63
CA ILE A 159 7.14 15.64 -3.94
C ILE A 159 7.57 15.53 -2.48
N LYS A 160 6.71 15.97 -1.56
CA LYS A 160 6.91 15.82 -0.12
C LYS A 160 5.77 15.01 0.47
N LEU A 161 6.08 13.80 0.96
CA LEU A 161 5.16 13.02 1.78
C LEU A 161 5.59 13.11 3.26
N THR A 162 4.61 13.05 4.14
CA THR A 162 4.78 13.19 5.59
C THR A 162 4.14 12.02 6.33
N MET A 163 4.36 11.91 7.64
CA MET A 163 3.68 10.89 8.45
C MET A 163 2.15 11.02 8.34
N GLU A 164 1.62 12.24 8.24
CA GLU A 164 0.18 12.45 8.05
C GLU A 164 -0.36 11.77 6.78
N ASP A 165 0.46 11.68 5.72
CA ASP A 165 0.08 10.95 4.51
C ASP A 165 -0.07 9.44 4.75
N LEU A 166 0.79 8.86 5.60
CA LEU A 166 0.65 7.46 6.01
C LEU A 166 -0.63 7.27 6.81
N LEU A 167 -0.91 8.17 7.76
CA LEU A 167 -2.00 8.06 8.73
C LEU A 167 -3.38 8.35 8.15
N ARG A 168 -3.47 9.21 7.12
CA ARG A 168 -4.74 9.67 6.54
C ARG A 168 -5.75 8.56 6.21
N PRO A 169 -5.40 7.47 5.51
CA PRO A 169 -6.37 6.41 5.18
C PRO A 169 -6.68 5.46 6.35
N LEU A 170 -5.99 5.59 7.48
CA LEU A 170 -6.12 4.68 8.61
C LEU A 170 -7.31 5.04 9.48
N SER A 171 -7.95 4.01 10.06
CA SER A 171 -8.93 4.17 11.15
C SER A 171 -8.29 4.83 12.37
N ASP A 172 -9.07 5.43 13.25
CA ASP A 172 -8.56 6.10 14.46
C ASP A 172 -7.73 5.15 15.32
N ARG A 173 -8.17 3.89 15.44
CA ARG A 173 -7.42 2.85 16.15
C ARG A 173 -6.08 2.57 15.47
N ASP A 174 -6.08 2.33 14.16
CA ASP A 174 -4.85 2.04 13.43
C ASP A 174 -3.90 3.24 13.41
N ARG A 175 -4.42 4.48 13.43
CA ARG A 175 -3.62 5.70 13.59
C ARG A 175 -2.91 5.75 14.93
N VAL A 176 -3.62 5.43 16.02
CA VAL A 176 -3.02 5.36 17.37
C VAL A 176 -1.87 4.35 17.36
N TYR A 177 -2.10 3.14 16.85
CA TYR A 177 -1.06 2.11 16.79
C TYR A 177 0.12 2.48 15.88
N ALA A 178 -0.15 3.10 14.72
CA ALA A 178 0.91 3.56 13.83
C ALA A 178 1.79 4.63 14.51
N LEU A 179 1.18 5.57 15.24
CA LEU A 179 1.87 6.59 16.02
C LEU A 179 2.64 6.00 17.19
N GLU A 180 2.07 5.00 17.86
CA GLU A 180 2.71 4.33 18.99
C GLU A 180 4.01 3.62 18.54
N ILE A 181 3.94 2.85 17.45
CA ILE A 181 5.13 2.21 16.86
C ILE A 181 6.12 3.25 16.33
N HIS A 182 5.65 4.33 15.70
CA HIS A 182 6.50 5.44 15.25
C HIS A 182 7.29 6.04 16.42
N ASN A 183 6.58 6.45 17.48
CA ASN A 183 7.18 7.07 18.66
C ASN A 183 8.16 6.11 19.34
N TYR A 184 7.81 4.83 19.43
CA TYR A 184 8.70 3.81 19.99
C TYR A 184 9.99 3.68 19.17
N ALA A 185 9.89 3.52 17.84
CA ALA A 185 11.07 3.42 16.97
C ALA A 185 11.97 4.66 17.07
N VAL A 186 11.39 5.86 17.09
CA VAL A 186 12.15 7.12 17.27
C VAL A 186 12.83 7.17 18.63
N SER A 187 12.14 6.76 19.71
CA SER A 187 12.74 6.73 21.06
C SER A 187 13.93 5.78 21.18
N LYS A 188 14.01 4.76 20.32
CA LYS A 188 15.15 3.83 20.21
C LYS A 188 16.28 4.34 19.31
N GLY A 189 16.22 5.61 18.89
CA GLY A 189 17.23 6.24 18.05
C GLY A 189 17.20 5.80 16.59
N MET A 190 16.10 5.20 16.13
CA MET A 190 15.95 4.88 14.71
C MET A 190 15.73 6.13 13.87
N LYS A 191 16.29 6.15 12.67
CA LYS A 191 16.07 7.21 11.68
C LYS A 191 14.99 6.79 10.70
N MET A 192 13.98 7.64 10.56
CA MET A 192 12.89 7.45 9.62
C MET A 192 13.25 7.99 8.23
N GLU A 193 12.92 7.24 7.19
CA GLU A 193 12.98 7.65 5.80
C GLU A 193 11.72 7.20 5.05
N MET A 194 11.38 7.91 3.98
CA MET A 194 10.37 7.47 3.04
C MET A 194 11.04 6.63 1.96
N LYS A 195 10.59 5.39 1.78
CA LYS A 195 11.16 4.47 0.79
C LYS A 195 10.32 4.39 -0.48
N ASP A 196 9.02 4.20 -0.31
CA ASP A 196 8.02 4.11 -1.37
C ASP A 196 6.85 5.04 -0.99
N PRO A 197 6.01 5.46 -1.95
CA PRO A 197 4.85 6.29 -1.63
C PRO A 197 4.01 5.62 -0.54
N TYR A 198 3.78 6.33 0.56
CA TYR A 198 2.99 5.85 1.69
C TYR A 198 3.56 4.63 2.42
N MET A 199 4.88 4.43 2.34
CA MET A 199 5.64 3.51 3.17
C MET A 199 6.77 4.26 3.89
N PHE A 200 6.75 4.19 5.22
CA PHE A 200 7.81 4.73 6.07
C PHE A 200 8.69 3.61 6.57
N ARG A 201 9.99 3.82 6.50
CA ARG A 201 11.01 2.87 6.90
C ARG A 201 11.86 3.47 8.00
N TYR A 202 12.22 2.65 8.97
CA TYR A 202 13.07 3.00 10.09
C TYR A 202 14.36 2.21 10.02
N THR A 203 15.47 2.93 10.21
CA THR A 203 16.81 2.40 10.13
C THR A 203 17.54 2.59 11.45
N TYR A 204 18.27 1.56 11.86
CA TYR A 204 19.11 1.60 13.06
C TYR A 204 20.52 1.14 12.68
N LYS A 205 21.54 1.94 13.01
CA LYS A 205 22.94 1.71 12.56
C LYS A 205 23.06 1.43 11.05
N LYS A 206 22.28 2.16 10.24
CA LYS A 206 22.17 2.03 8.77
C LYS A 206 21.56 0.71 8.28
N ILE A 207 20.99 -0.13 9.15
CA ILE A 207 20.29 -1.36 8.79
C ILE A 207 18.77 -1.15 8.90
N TYR A 208 18.03 -1.63 7.90
CA TYR A 208 16.56 -1.61 7.92
C TYR A 208 16.01 -2.43 9.09
N SER A 209 15.09 -1.85 9.86
CA SER A 209 14.62 -2.46 11.11
C SER A 209 13.10 -2.52 11.21
N VAL A 210 12.38 -1.47 10.82
CA VAL A 210 10.91 -1.43 10.85
C VAL A 210 10.37 -0.77 9.60
N GLU A 211 9.24 -1.24 9.09
CA GLU A 211 8.46 -0.53 8.06
C GLU A 211 7.01 -0.40 8.49
N LEU A 212 6.42 0.77 8.24
CA LEU A 212 4.99 1.07 8.37
C LEU A 212 4.40 1.29 6.99
N HIS A 213 3.28 0.64 6.73
CA HIS A 213 2.54 0.71 5.47
C HIS A 213 1.09 1.04 5.78
N ASN A 214 0.39 1.71 4.86
CA ASN A 214 -1.03 2.03 5.05
C ASN A 214 -2.00 1.29 4.11
N ASN A 215 -1.50 0.50 3.15
CA ASN A 215 -2.33 -0.26 2.22
C ASN A 215 -2.00 -1.76 2.14
N PRO A 216 -2.69 -2.62 2.91
CA PRO A 216 -3.40 -2.25 4.15
C PRO A 216 -2.43 -1.80 5.23
N PHE A 217 -2.95 -1.28 6.35
CA PHE A 217 -2.14 -1.03 7.54
C PHE A 217 -1.39 -2.29 7.95
N ARG A 218 -0.06 -2.17 8.02
CA ARG A 218 0.79 -3.23 8.55
C ARG A 218 2.10 -2.67 9.06
N VAL A 219 2.59 -3.34 10.10
CA VAL A 219 3.92 -3.17 10.66
C VAL A 219 4.76 -4.36 10.22
N MET A 220 5.97 -4.10 9.75
CA MET A 220 6.96 -5.14 9.40
C MET A 220 8.23 -4.91 10.20
N VAL A 221 8.60 -5.89 11.04
CA VAL A 221 9.92 -5.92 11.71
C VAL A 221 10.87 -6.68 10.81
N ILE A 222 11.88 -5.98 10.30
CA ILE A 222 12.84 -6.50 9.31
C ILE A 222 14.02 -7.12 10.05
N TYR A 223 14.29 -8.41 9.87
CA TYR A 223 15.39 -9.11 10.57
C TYR A 223 16.65 -9.28 9.70
N GLN A 224 16.70 -8.67 8.52
CA GLN A 224 17.84 -8.76 7.60
C GLN A 224 19.06 -7.98 8.10
N LEU A 225 20.25 -8.57 8.12
CA LEU A 225 21.46 -7.88 8.63
C LEU A 225 22.22 -7.06 7.56
N ASN A 226 21.63 -6.87 6.39
CA ASN A 226 22.20 -6.08 5.29
C ASN A 226 21.07 -5.53 4.40
N ASN A 227 21.28 -4.42 3.70
CA ASN A 227 20.26 -3.78 2.86
C ASN A 227 20.29 -4.19 1.37
N GLY A 228 21.20 -5.07 0.95
CA GLY A 228 21.36 -5.49 -0.45
C GLY A 228 22.14 -6.77 -0.71
N LYS A 229 22.80 -7.35 0.30
CA LYS A 229 23.48 -8.65 0.25
C LYS A 229 22.79 -9.65 1.18
N HIS A 230 22.88 -10.93 0.84
CA HIS A 230 22.40 -11.98 1.73
C HIS A 230 23.42 -12.22 2.85
N VAL A 231 22.98 -12.14 4.10
CA VAL A 231 23.72 -12.63 5.26
C VAL A 231 23.12 -13.99 5.60
N TYR A 232 23.97 -15.01 5.69
CA TYR A 232 23.58 -16.33 6.20
C TYR A 232 23.03 -16.18 7.62
N ASP A 233 22.29 -17.17 8.14
CA ASP A 233 21.82 -17.26 9.53
C ASP A 233 21.08 -16.06 10.17
N GLN A 234 20.74 -15.01 9.40
CA GLN A 234 20.17 -13.77 9.94
C GLN A 234 18.86 -13.97 10.72
N PHE A 235 18.02 -14.93 10.33
CA PHE A 235 16.81 -15.21 11.10
C PHE A 235 17.15 -15.97 12.37
N GLU A 236 18.04 -16.95 12.27
CA GLU A 236 18.51 -17.76 13.39
C GLU A 236 19.15 -16.88 14.48
N ARG A 237 19.91 -15.85 14.10
CA ARG A 237 20.41 -14.82 15.04
C ARG A 237 19.28 -14.02 15.68
N PHE A 238 18.26 -13.63 14.92
CA PHE A 238 17.11 -12.92 15.48
C PHE A 238 16.38 -13.81 16.50
N LEU A 239 16.12 -15.07 16.15
CA LEU A 239 15.44 -16.04 16.99
C LEU A 239 16.23 -16.34 18.27
N ALA A 240 17.55 -16.50 18.19
CA ALA A 240 18.39 -16.73 19.37
C ALA A 240 18.30 -15.58 20.40
N ASN A 241 18.17 -14.32 19.94
CA ASN A 241 17.95 -13.19 20.86
C ASN A 241 16.53 -13.17 21.45
N ALA A 242 15.53 -13.66 20.71
CA ALA A 242 14.17 -13.83 21.20
C ALA A 242 14.07 -14.92 22.28
N GLU A 243 14.80 -16.02 22.10
CA GLU A 243 14.83 -17.16 23.04
C GLU A 243 15.50 -16.83 24.39
N GLN A 244 16.30 -15.77 24.44
CA GLN A 244 16.93 -15.29 25.66
C GLN A 244 16.01 -14.35 26.48
N GLN A 245 14.83 -14.01 25.96
CA GLN A 245 13.91 -13.12 26.67
C GLN A 245 13.13 -13.87 27.77
N PRO A 246 12.74 -13.20 28.87
CA PRO A 246 11.95 -13.83 29.94
C PRO A 246 10.60 -14.42 29.49
N ASP A 247 10.04 -13.88 28.42
CA ASP A 247 8.75 -14.23 27.79
C ASP A 247 8.93 -15.01 26.48
N ALA A 248 10.07 -15.72 26.32
CA ALA A 248 10.45 -16.39 25.08
C ALA A 248 9.33 -17.26 24.45
N ASP A 249 8.58 -18.03 25.25
CA ASP A 249 7.52 -18.91 24.75
C ASP A 249 6.39 -18.15 24.04
N GLU A 250 5.99 -16.98 24.54
CA GLU A 250 4.95 -16.15 23.93
C GLU A 250 5.47 -15.47 22.67
N LEU A 251 6.66 -14.89 22.78
CA LEU A 251 7.33 -14.17 21.71
C LEU A 251 7.65 -15.08 20.50
N VAL A 252 8.19 -16.28 20.76
CA VAL A 252 8.47 -17.28 19.71
C VAL A 252 7.18 -17.71 19.04
N ARG A 253 6.09 -17.93 19.78
CA ARG A 253 4.77 -18.23 19.20
C ARG A 253 4.28 -17.09 18.31
N TYR A 254 4.48 -15.84 18.72
CA TYR A 254 4.14 -14.68 17.90
C TYR A 254 4.97 -14.65 16.59
N ILE A 255 6.28 -14.87 16.68
CA ILE A 255 7.19 -14.94 15.51
C ILE A 255 6.78 -16.07 14.56
N GLN A 256 6.46 -17.26 15.09
CA GLN A 256 5.97 -18.41 14.30
C GLN A 256 4.71 -18.08 13.50
N GLY A 257 3.80 -17.30 14.08
CA GLY A 257 2.55 -16.87 13.45
C GLY A 257 2.72 -15.72 12.46
N GLY A 258 3.70 -14.84 12.72
CA GLY A 258 3.96 -13.61 11.99
C GLY A 258 5.09 -13.68 10.96
N ILE A 259 5.79 -14.81 10.81
CA ILE A 259 6.84 -14.90 9.79
C ILE A 259 6.27 -14.62 8.40
N TRP A 260 6.88 -13.67 7.67
CA TRP A 260 6.38 -13.31 6.36
C TRP A 260 6.64 -14.44 5.35
N VAL A 261 5.55 -15.01 4.82
CA VAL A 261 5.62 -16.13 3.89
C VAL A 261 5.71 -15.63 2.45
N CYS A 262 6.62 -16.21 1.66
CA CYS A 262 6.70 -15.90 0.23
C CYS A 262 5.52 -16.54 -0.54
N THR A 263 4.51 -15.74 -0.80
CA THR A 263 3.39 -16.08 -1.71
C THR A 263 3.59 -15.54 -3.11
N GLY A 264 4.49 -14.57 -3.30
CA GLY A 264 4.73 -13.93 -4.60
C GLY A 264 5.39 -14.83 -5.63
N CYS A 265 6.25 -15.76 -5.21
CA CYS A 265 6.82 -16.77 -6.09
C CYS A 265 6.00 -18.08 -6.07
N ASN A 266 4.99 -18.17 -5.20
CA ASN A 266 4.21 -19.38 -5.04
C ASN A 266 3.26 -19.53 -6.24
N GLY A 267 3.34 -20.67 -6.96
CA GLY A 267 2.59 -20.91 -8.19
C GLY A 267 3.14 -20.23 -9.46
N LEU A 268 3.91 -19.14 -9.34
CA LEU A 268 4.53 -18.45 -10.49
C LEU A 268 5.91 -19.01 -10.86
N HIS A 269 6.64 -19.59 -9.91
CA HIS A 269 7.94 -20.19 -10.14
C HIS A 269 7.98 -21.66 -9.67
N LYS A 270 8.79 -22.46 -10.38
CA LYS A 270 9.14 -23.83 -9.96
C LYS A 270 9.74 -23.79 -8.54
N ALA A 271 9.57 -24.86 -7.76
CA ALA A 271 9.92 -24.89 -6.34
C ALA A 271 11.38 -24.48 -6.06
N ASP A 272 12.31 -24.91 -6.92
CA ASP A 272 13.74 -24.60 -6.93
C ASP A 272 14.08 -23.14 -7.28
N LYS A 273 13.12 -22.41 -7.85
CA LYS A 273 13.23 -21.00 -8.25
C LYS A 273 12.50 -20.03 -7.31
N ARG A 274 11.90 -20.54 -6.24
CA ARG A 274 11.22 -19.71 -5.24
C ARG A 274 12.25 -19.08 -4.31
N CYS A 275 12.07 -17.81 -3.97
CA CYS A 275 12.91 -17.12 -2.99
C CYS A 275 12.53 -17.45 -1.53
N GLY A 276 11.92 -18.60 -1.26
CA GLY A 276 11.50 -18.99 0.09
C GLY A 276 12.53 -19.88 0.77
N LYS A 277 12.81 -19.68 2.05
CA LYS A 277 13.64 -20.57 2.87
C LYS A 277 12.77 -21.27 3.92
N TRP A 278 12.89 -22.59 4.02
CA TRP A 278 12.26 -23.32 5.13
C TRP A 278 13.05 -23.06 6.41
N LEU A 279 12.34 -22.63 7.44
CA LEU A 279 12.84 -22.43 8.80
C LEU A 279 12.11 -23.41 9.71
N ASP A 280 12.86 -23.96 10.67
CA ASP A 280 12.28 -24.62 11.84
C ASP A 280 12.26 -23.58 12.96
N ILE A 281 11.08 -23.35 13.52
CA ILE A 281 10.91 -22.46 14.66
C ILE A 281 10.23 -23.31 15.72
N HIS A 282 11.00 -23.90 16.64
CA HIS A 282 10.50 -24.75 17.72
C HIS A 282 9.58 -25.88 17.24
N GLY A 283 10.02 -26.64 16.24
CA GLY A 283 9.27 -27.76 15.66
C GLY A 283 8.17 -27.34 14.68
N ALA A 284 7.89 -26.04 14.54
CA ALA A 284 6.97 -25.51 13.54
C ALA A 284 7.73 -25.14 12.26
N ARG A 285 7.57 -25.94 11.21
CA ARG A 285 8.17 -25.66 9.90
C ARG A 285 7.43 -24.53 9.19
N ARG A 286 8.15 -23.49 8.76
CA ARG A 286 7.60 -22.29 8.08
C ARG A 286 8.41 -21.90 6.85
N LEU A 287 7.75 -21.48 5.78
CA LEU A 287 8.40 -21.01 4.55
C LEU A 287 8.57 -19.47 4.60
N ALA A 288 9.71 -18.98 5.05
CA ALA A 288 9.97 -17.56 5.13
C ALA A 288 10.34 -16.97 3.76
N SER A 289 9.97 -15.71 3.53
CA SER A 289 10.36 -14.95 2.36
C SER A 289 11.78 -14.42 2.50
N MET A 290 12.63 -14.71 1.51
CA MET A 290 13.98 -14.12 1.44
C MET A 290 14.01 -12.77 0.72
N CYS A 291 12.99 -12.46 -0.09
CA CYS A 291 12.91 -11.14 -0.73
C CYS A 291 12.30 -10.07 0.19
N HIS A 292 11.55 -10.48 1.21
CA HIS A 292 11.00 -9.60 2.25
C HIS A 292 11.17 -10.28 3.62
N PRO A 293 12.42 -10.37 4.13
CA PRO A 293 12.75 -11.02 5.40
C PRO A 293 12.24 -10.21 6.59
N ALA A 294 10.97 -10.43 6.93
CA ALA A 294 10.26 -9.68 7.94
C ALA A 294 9.32 -10.55 8.78
N ILE A 295 8.99 -10.05 9.96
CA ILE A 295 7.90 -10.56 10.79
C ILE A 295 6.78 -9.50 10.77
N SER A 296 5.56 -9.93 10.47
CA SER A 296 4.37 -9.10 10.38
C SER A 296 3.12 -9.94 10.56
N LYS A 297 2.08 -9.37 11.18
CA LYS A 297 0.75 -9.99 11.21
C LYS A 297 0.16 -10.14 9.80
N TYR A 298 0.62 -9.34 8.82
CA TYR A 298 0.12 -9.40 7.46
C TYR A 298 0.59 -10.65 6.72
N ARG A 299 -0.38 -11.33 6.11
CA ARG A 299 -0.15 -12.36 5.10
C ARG A 299 -0.67 -11.83 3.79
N ARG A 300 0.12 -11.96 2.71
CA ARG A 300 -0.27 -11.43 1.39
C ARG A 300 -1.63 -11.99 0.97
N GLY A 301 -2.58 -11.09 0.73
CA GLY A 301 -3.97 -11.43 0.39
C GLY A 301 -4.93 -11.42 1.58
N THR A 302 -4.44 -11.27 2.82
CA THR A 302 -5.30 -11.02 3.99
C THR A 302 -5.89 -9.63 3.90
N ARG A 303 -7.22 -9.57 3.79
CA ARG A 303 -7.97 -8.35 3.47
C ARG A 303 -8.18 -7.42 4.66
N ASN A 304 -8.01 -7.90 5.90
CA ASN A 304 -8.10 -7.09 7.12
C ASN A 304 -7.24 -7.69 8.23
N LEU A 305 -6.36 -6.89 8.82
CA LEU A 305 -5.65 -7.23 10.04
C LEU A 305 -6.16 -6.30 11.12
N ALA A 306 -6.99 -6.81 12.02
CA ALA A 306 -7.26 -6.10 13.26
C ALA A 306 -6.02 -6.28 14.15
N TYR A 307 -5.20 -5.25 14.27
CA TYR A 307 -4.22 -5.18 15.34
C TYR A 307 -4.95 -5.00 16.68
N LEU A 308 -4.45 -5.67 17.71
CA LEU A 308 -4.87 -5.53 19.10
C LEU A 308 -3.74 -4.89 19.90
N ASP A 309 -4.03 -4.42 21.11
CA ASP A 309 -3.03 -3.83 22.00
C ASP A 309 -1.87 -4.80 22.26
N GLU A 310 -2.17 -6.09 22.43
CA GLU A 310 -1.14 -7.12 22.63
C GLU A 310 -0.24 -7.28 21.39
N ASP A 311 -0.76 -7.10 20.18
CA ASP A 311 0.06 -7.13 18.97
C ASP A 311 1.07 -5.98 18.96
N ILE A 312 0.65 -4.79 19.38
CA ILE A 312 1.51 -3.60 19.41
C ILE A 312 2.62 -3.79 20.44
N GLN A 313 2.29 -4.31 21.62
CA GLN A 313 3.28 -4.67 22.63
C GLN A 313 4.28 -5.70 22.10
N MET A 314 3.80 -6.78 21.45
CA MET A 314 4.68 -7.79 20.86
C MET A 314 5.56 -7.23 19.74
N LEU A 315 5.03 -6.32 18.92
CA LEU A 315 5.82 -5.62 17.89
C LEU A 315 6.94 -4.77 18.51
N MET A 316 6.67 -4.05 19.61
CA MET A 316 7.71 -3.31 20.34
C MET A 316 8.78 -4.24 20.91
N ARG A 317 8.39 -5.38 21.48
CA ARG A 317 9.34 -6.41 21.96
C ARG A 317 10.23 -6.92 20.82
N MET A 318 9.64 -7.19 19.66
CA MET A 318 10.38 -7.59 18.45
C MET A 318 11.32 -6.49 17.94
N ILE A 319 10.95 -5.22 18.09
CA ILE A 319 11.84 -4.09 17.80
C ILE A 319 13.06 -4.14 18.73
N ASP A 320 12.90 -4.39 20.03
CA ASP A 320 14.03 -4.49 20.95
C ASP A 320 14.98 -5.64 20.58
N ILE A 321 14.42 -6.81 20.30
CA ILE A 321 15.21 -7.98 19.85
C ILE A 321 15.95 -7.66 18.57
N ARG A 322 15.29 -6.95 17.65
CA ARG A 322 15.90 -6.50 16.40
C ARG A 322 17.10 -5.59 16.66
N LEU A 323 16.99 -4.66 17.59
CA LEU A 323 18.08 -3.76 17.94
C LEU A 323 19.27 -4.52 18.53
N VAL A 324 19.02 -5.44 19.47
CA VAL A 324 20.05 -6.31 20.05
C VAL A 324 20.75 -7.14 18.97
N GLN A 325 19.99 -7.70 18.03
CA GLN A 325 20.53 -8.45 16.91
C GLN A 325 21.48 -7.60 16.05
N VAL A 326 21.11 -6.34 15.76
CA VAL A 326 21.95 -5.41 15.00
C VAL A 326 23.19 -5.01 15.79
N ASP A 327 23.06 -4.76 17.09
CA ASP A 327 24.19 -4.41 17.96
C ASP A 327 25.22 -5.54 18.03
N ASN A 328 24.75 -6.78 18.27
CA ASN A 328 25.61 -7.97 18.31
C ASN A 328 26.30 -8.23 16.97
N PHE A 329 25.63 -7.93 15.85
CA PHE A 329 26.22 -8.10 14.51
C PHE A 329 27.38 -7.13 14.23
N PHE A 330 27.35 -5.92 14.79
CA PHE A 330 28.43 -4.95 14.63
C PHE A 330 29.51 -5.00 15.73
N ALA A 331 29.26 -5.73 16.82
CA ALA A 331 30.20 -5.90 17.92
C ALA A 331 31.19 -7.06 17.69
N GLY A 332 30.80 -8.07 16.90
CA GLY A 332 31.68 -9.13 16.39
C GLY A 332 32.28 -8.75 15.05
#